data_AF-A0A7Y0X6Q6-F1
#
_entry.id   AF-A0A7Y0X6Q6-F1
#
_cell.length_a   1.000
_cell.length_b   1.000
_cell.length_c   1.000
_cell.angle_alpha   90.00
_cell.angle_beta   90.00
_cell.angle_gamma   90.00
#
_symmetry.space_group_name_H-M   'P 1'
#
loop_
_entity.id
_entity.type
_entity.pdbx_description
1 polymer ?
#
loop_
_entity_poly.entity_id
_entity_poly.type
_entity_poly.pdbx_seq_one_letter_code
_entity_poly.pdbx_strand_id
1 'polypeptide(L)' 'HQDGLVHISALTDRYVSDPREVVKAGDIVKVKVMEVDVQRKRIGLSMRMNDEPGQDNRSQRSSAAPRRNDQPQRRQPR' A
#
# COMPACT_ATOMS: atom_id res chain seq x y z
N HIS A 1 -23.46 -8.95 3.97
CA HIS A 1 -23.17 -7.55 4.33
C HIS A 1 -22.28 -6.95 3.25
N GLN A 2 -22.24 -5.62 3.12
CA GLN A 2 -21.34 -4.95 2.18
C GLN A 2 -20.10 -4.53 2.96
N ASP A 3 -19.13 -5.44 3.03
CA ASP A 3 -17.95 -5.26 3.87
C ASP A 3 -16.87 -4.48 3.12
N GLY A 4 -16.36 -3.41 3.74
CA GLY A 4 -15.22 -2.64 3.23
C GLY A 4 -13.90 -3.31 3.63
N LEU A 5 -13.02 -3.56 2.67
CA LEU A 5 -11.72 -4.19 2.92
C LEU A 5 -10.64 -3.11 3.03
N VAL A 6 -10.06 -2.95 4.21
CA VAL A 6 -8.91 -2.06 4.46
C VAL A 6 -7.62 -2.86 4.35
N HIS A 7 -6.67 -2.36 3.57
CA HIS A 7 -5.36 -3.00 3.47
C HIS A 7 -4.53 -2.70 4.73
N ILE A 8 -3.70 -3.63 5.19
CA ILE A 8 -2.90 -3.46 6.43
C ILE A 8 -1.99 -2.22 6.37
N SER A 9 -1.44 -1.93 5.19
CA SER A 9 -0.59 -0.74 4.97
C SER A 9 -1.37 0.58 4.97
N ALA A 10 -2.70 0.52 4.92
CA ALA A 10 -3.58 1.67 4.97
C ALA A 10 -4.10 1.95 6.39
N LEU A 11 -3.70 1.14 7.39
CA LEU A 11 -4.06 1.36 8.80
C LEU A 11 -3.26 2.52 9.42
N THR A 12 -1.99 2.68 9.04
CA THR A 12 -1.08 3.68 9.60
C THR A 12 0.11 3.89 8.67
N ASP A 13 0.80 5.01 8.83
CA ASP A 13 2.02 5.36 8.08
C ASP A 13 3.24 4.50 8.44
N ARG A 14 3.15 3.73 9.54
CA ARG A 14 4.20 2.84 10.01
C ARG A 14 3.99 1.41 9.54
N TYR A 15 5.06 0.62 9.52
CA TYR A 15 4.94 -0.82 9.28
C TYR A 15 4.23 -1.50 10.46
N VAL A 16 3.20 -2.28 10.15
CA VAL A 16 2.42 -3.04 11.12
C VAL A 16 2.50 -4.51 10.74
N SER A 17 2.93 -5.34 11.68
CA SER A 17 2.99 -6.79 11.50
C SER A 17 1.67 -7.47 11.91
N ASP A 18 1.02 -6.97 12.96
CA ASP A 18 -0.27 -7.49 13.43
C ASP A 18 -1.32 -6.36 13.48
N PRO A 19 -2.41 -6.44 12.68
CA PRO A 19 -3.47 -5.42 12.70
C PRO A 19 -4.17 -5.30 14.06
N ARG A 20 -4.12 -6.32 14.93
CA ARG A 20 -4.74 -6.31 16.26
C ARG A 20 -4.06 -5.34 17.23
N GLU A 21 -2.83 -4.95 16.94
CA GLU A 21 -2.11 -3.93 17.72
C GLU A 21 -2.66 -2.53 17.46
N VAL A 22 -3.27 -2.31 16.29
CA VAL A 22 -3.73 -0.99 15.83
C VAL A 22 -5.24 -0.85 15.94
N VAL A 23 -6.00 -1.92 15.74
CA VAL A 23 -7.46 -1.91 15.77
C VAL A 23 -8.06 -3.15 16.42
N LYS A 24 -9.18 -2.97 17.11
CA LYS A 24 -9.96 -4.05 17.72
C LYS A 24 -11.41 -4.03 17.22
N ALA A 25 -12.05 -5.19 17.30
CA ALA A 25 -13.47 -5.29 16.99
C ALA A 25 -14.29 -4.43 17.97
N GLY A 26 -15.10 -3.52 17.45
CA GLY A 26 -15.88 -2.56 18.24
C GLY A 26 -15.29 -1.15 18.30
N ASP A 27 -14.07 -0.94 17.80
CA ASP A 27 -13.47 0.40 17.76
C ASP A 27 -14.15 1.29 16.72
N ILE A 28 -14.47 2.53 17.12
CA ILE A 28 -14.95 3.58 16.22
C ILE A 28 -13.74 4.29 15.63
N VAL A 29 -13.48 4.07 14.34
CA VAL A 29 -12.33 4.64 13.62
C VAL A 29 -12.78 5.62 12.54
N LYS A 30 -11.95 6.65 12.31
CA LYS A 30 -12.15 7.57 11.19
C LYS A 30 -11.39 7.05 9.97
N VAL A 31 -12.12 6.86 8.88
CA VAL A 31 -11.59 6.38 7.60
C VAL A 31 -11.91 7.36 6.48
N LYS A 32 -11.08 7.33 5.43
CA LYS A 32 -11.28 8.04 4.18
C LYS A 32 -11.60 7.03 3.08
N VAL A 33 -12.61 7.32 2.26
CA VAL A 33 -13.01 6.48 1.12
C VAL A 33 -12.02 6.70 -0.02
N MET A 34 -11.39 5.63 -0.48
CA MET A 34 -10.38 5.65 -1.54
C MET A 34 -10.99 5.31 -2.89
N GLU A 35 -11.82 4.26 -2.95
CA GLU A 35 -12.40 3.75 -4.18
C GLU A 35 -13.77 3.11 -3.89
N VAL A 36 -14.71 3.23 -4.82
CA VAL A 36 -16.03 2.60 -4.76
C VAL A 36 -16.24 1.77 -6.02
N ASP A 37 -16.24 0.44 -5.87
CA ASP A 37 -16.58 -0.51 -6.92
C ASP A 37 -18.04 -0.96 -6.72
N VAL A 38 -18.96 -0.28 -7.40
CA VAL A 38 -20.41 -0.56 -7.29
C VAL A 38 -20.77 -1.91 -7.89
N GLN A 39 -20.07 -2.34 -8.96
CA GLN A 39 -20.35 -3.60 -9.63
C GLN A 39 -20.02 -4.79 -8.74
N ARG A 40 -18.89 -4.73 -8.03
CA ARG A 40 -18.48 -5.76 -7.08
C ARG A 40 -18.99 -5.53 -5.66
N LYS A 41 -19.72 -4.44 -5.42
CA LYS A 41 -20.18 -4.00 -4.10
C LYS A 41 -19.04 -3.91 -3.08
N ARG A 42 -17.92 -3.34 -3.48
CA ARG A 42 -16.71 -3.20 -2.63
C ARG A 42 -16.36 -1.73 -2.46
N ILE A 43 -15.87 -1.39 -1.28
CA ILE A 43 -15.38 -0.04 -0.97
C ILE A 43 -13.96 -0.19 -0.42
N GLY A 44 -13.02 0.49 -1.07
CA GLY A 44 -11.66 0.66 -0.58
C GLY A 44 -11.62 1.80 0.41
N LEU A 45 -11.12 1.54 1.62
CA LEU A 45 -11.01 2.53 2.69
C LEU A 45 -9.56 2.60 3.17
N SER A 46 -9.13 3.77 3.64
CA SER A 46 -7.84 4.00 4.30
C SER A 46 -8.06 4.72 5.65
N MET A 47 -7.31 4.35 6.67
CA MET A 47 -7.25 5.11 7.94
C MET A 47 -6.25 6.26 7.87
N ARG A 48 -5.38 6.27 6.86
CA ARG A 48 -4.44 7.37 6.62
C ARG A 48 -5.15 8.52 5.95
N MET A 49 -5.22 9.66 6.63
CA MET A 49 -5.89 10.85 6.07
C MET A 49 -5.11 11.52 4.94
N ASN A 50 -3.80 11.25 4.88
CA ASN A 50 -2.89 11.79 3.87
C ASN A 50 -2.95 11.04 2.53
N ASP A 51 -3.57 9.85 2.47
CA ASP A 51 -3.71 9.11 1.21
C ASP A 51 -4.66 9.85 0.24
N GLU A 52 -4.25 9.97 -1.02
CA GLU A 52 -5.09 10.50 -2.10
C GLU A 52 -5.87 9.38 -2.81
N PRO A 53 -7.19 9.56 -3.07
CA PRO A 53 -7.97 8.58 -3.80
C PRO A 53 -7.43 8.43 -5.24
N GLY A 54 -7.23 7.18 -5.68
CA GLY A 54 -6.68 6.86 -7.00
C GLY A 54 -5.17 6.62 -7.05
N GLN A 55 -4.42 6.91 -5.98
CA GLN A 55 -3.05 6.39 -5.82
C GLN A 55 -3.11 4.92 -5.42
N ASP A 56 -3.03 4.04 -6.41
CA ASP A 56 -2.89 2.60 -6.18
C ASP A 56 -1.51 2.33 -5.53
N ASN A 57 -1.49 2.36 -4.20
CA ASN A 57 -0.30 2.05 -3.40
C ASN A 57 0.19 0.59 -3.57
N ARG A 58 -0.45 -0.26 -4.39
CA ARG A 58 0.10 -1.58 -4.75
C ARG A 58 1.29 -1.44 -5.70
N SER A 59 1.38 -0.34 -6.44
CA SER A 59 2.42 -0.14 -7.46
C SER A 59 3.81 0.22 -6.91
N GLN A 60 3.94 0.61 -5.64
CA GLN A 60 5.24 0.99 -5.06
C GLN A 60 6.11 -0.17 -4.59
N ARG A 61 5.60 -1.41 -4.52
CA ARG A 61 6.42 -2.59 -4.18
C ARG A 61 6.90 -3.41 -5.38
N SER A 62 6.40 -3.13 -6.58
CA SER A 62 6.74 -3.89 -7.79
C SER A 62 7.83 -3.25 -8.65
N SER A 63 8.31 -2.06 -8.30
CA SER A 63 9.35 -1.32 -9.04
C SER A 63 10.74 -1.37 -8.39
N ALA A 64 11.04 -2.41 -7.62
CA ALA A 64 12.42 -2.81 -7.38
C ALA A 64 12.93 -3.60 -8.60
N ALA A 65 13.19 -2.90 -9.71
CA ALA A 65 13.94 -3.46 -10.82
C ALA A 65 15.33 -3.91 -10.33
N PRO A 66 15.82 -5.12 -10.69
CA PRO A 66 17.21 -5.47 -10.44
C PRO A 66 18.10 -4.51 -11.23
N ARG A 67 18.86 -3.68 -10.50
CA ARG A 67 19.85 -2.77 -11.09
C ARG A 67 21.02 -3.59 -11.62
N ARG A 68 21.20 -3.51 -12.95
CA ARG A 68 22.40 -3.69 -13.78
C ARG A 68 23.70 -4.05 -13.05
N ASN A 69 24.33 -5.15 -13.50
CA ASN A 69 25.77 -5.33 -13.37
C ASN A 69 26.43 -5.07 -14.75
N ASP A 70 26.53 -3.80 -15.12
CA ASP A 70 27.34 -3.33 -16.25
C ASP A 70 28.70 -2.93 -15.66
N GLN A 71 29.73 -3.76 -15.85
CA GLN A 71 31.09 -3.44 -15.41
C GLN A 71 31.96 -3.15 -16.64
N PRO A 72 32.34 -1.88 -16.89
CA PRO A 72 33.29 -1.54 -17.94
C PRO A 72 34.71 -1.55 -17.35
N GLN A 73 35.49 -2.60 -17.58
CA GLN A 73 36.91 -2.56 -17.24
C GLN A 73 37.76 -2.15 -18.46
N ARG A 74 38.00 -0.84 -18.48
CA ARG A 74 39.07 -0.08 -19.14
C ARG A 74 40.29 -0.92 -19.61
N ARG A 75 40.53 -0.83 -20.93
CA ARG A 75 41.79 -0.56 -21.67
C ARG A 75 43.14 -0.92 -20.98
N GLN A 76 43.87 -1.88 -21.60
CA GLN A 76 45.29 -1.96 -22.05
C GLN A 76 46.44 -1.44 -21.13
N PRO A 77 47.76 -1.68 -21.36
CA PRO A 77 48.48 -2.42 -22.43
C PRO A 77 49.58 -3.39 -21.93
N ARG A 78 50.19 -4.16 -22.84
CA ARG A 78 51.65 -4.29 -22.97
C ARG A 78 52.03 -4.92 -24.30
#